data_AF-A0A9X5YY14-F1
#
_entry.id   AF-A0A9X5YY14-F1
#
_cell.length_a   1.000
_cell.length_b   1.000
_cell.length_c   1.000
_cell.angle_alpha   90.00
_cell.angle_beta   90.00
_cell.angle_gamma   90.00
#
_symmetry.space_group_name_H-M   'P 1'
#
loop_
_entity.id
_entity.type
_entity.pdbx_description
1 polymer ?
#
loop_
_entity_poly.entity_id
_entity_poly.type
_entity_poly.pdbx_seq_one_letter_code
_entity_poly.pdbx_strand_id
1 'polypeptide(L)'
;MRTPGPGLVWYAGIHSRSSAAIDGLHVLSDYHGTLVRDDYAGWYQFAAQLAGIQQCSAHVIRHLRGVANLDPKVQAWAGRLIELLREAHHAVVAATAAGKDRLDAESLADLRTRYDTDVQWGRLTNRCRPGRTTRTTPPMSWRSGSPRRPTRSGSSARISGFLDEQPG
;
A
#
# COMPACT_ATOMS: atom_id res chain seq x y z
N MET A 1 -7.52 8.35 -25.71
CA MET A 1 -6.99 7.01 -25.37
C MET A 1 -7.77 5.95 -26.13
N ARG A 2 -7.12 5.08 -26.88
CA ARG A 2 -7.74 3.87 -27.45
C ARG A 2 -7.18 2.67 -26.69
N THR A 3 -8.03 1.74 -26.27
CA THR A 3 -7.59 0.49 -25.66
C THR A 3 -7.88 -0.72 -26.55
N PRO A 4 -7.06 -1.78 -26.48
CA PRO A 4 -7.15 -2.93 -27.38
C PRO A 4 -8.22 -3.97 -26.98
N GLY A 5 -9.09 -3.67 -26.02
CA GLY A 5 -10.12 -4.61 -25.53
C GLY A 5 -11.02 -4.02 -24.44
N PRO A 6 -12.01 -4.79 -23.96
CA PRO A 6 -12.85 -4.40 -22.82
C PRO A 6 -12.01 -4.37 -21.56
N GLY A 7 -11.59 -3.17 -21.16
CA GLY A 7 -10.71 -2.91 -20.04
C GLY A 7 -9.80 -1.73 -20.34
N LEU A 8 -10.05 -0.59 -19.68
CA LEU A 8 -9.16 0.56 -19.76
C LEU A 8 -7.94 0.29 -18.86
N VAL A 9 -6.91 -0.34 -19.43
CA VAL A 9 -5.63 -0.53 -18.76
C VAL A 9 -4.64 0.50 -19.30
N TRP A 10 -3.98 1.23 -18.40
CA TRP A 10 -2.99 2.25 -18.73
C TRP A 10 -1.72 2.03 -17.91
N TYR A 11 -0.55 2.17 -18.56
CA TYR A 11 0.76 2.04 -17.94
C TYR A 11 1.67 3.17 -18.42
N ALA A 12 2.48 3.72 -17.51
CA ALA A 12 3.58 4.61 -17.84
C ALA A 12 4.73 4.43 -16.85
N GLY A 13 5.96 4.66 -17.32
CA GLY A 13 7.14 4.75 -16.46
C GLY A 13 7.18 6.11 -15.75
N ILE A 14 7.45 6.11 -14.45
CA ILE A 14 7.69 7.31 -13.65
C ILE A 14 9.00 7.16 -12.88
N HIS A 15 9.75 8.26 -12.76
CA HIS A 15 11.08 8.31 -12.13
C HIS A 15 11.01 8.26 -10.59
N SER A 16 9.83 8.45 -10.00
CA SER A 16 9.57 8.30 -8.57
C SER A 16 8.10 7.95 -8.33
N ARG A 17 7.77 7.48 -7.12
CA ARG A 17 6.38 7.29 -6.67
C ARG A 17 5.81 8.51 -5.94
N SER A 18 6.44 9.68 -6.09
CA SER A 18 5.97 10.89 -5.42
C SER A 18 4.58 11.31 -5.93
N SER A 19 3.82 12.03 -5.11
CA SER A 19 2.57 12.65 -5.52
C SER A 19 2.74 13.49 -6.79
N ALA A 20 3.77 14.33 -6.87
CA ALA A 20 4.06 15.13 -8.06
C ALA A 20 4.31 14.28 -9.32
N ALA A 21 5.07 13.18 -9.21
CA ALA A 21 5.31 12.29 -10.34
C ALA A 21 4.04 11.55 -10.79
N ILE A 22 3.14 11.23 -9.86
CA ILE A 22 1.83 10.62 -10.16
C ILE A 22 0.88 11.63 -10.81
N ASP A 23 0.83 12.86 -10.31
CA ASP A 23 0.01 13.95 -10.86
C ASP A 23 0.43 14.32 -12.28
N GLY A 24 1.75 14.35 -12.55
CA GLY A 24 2.30 14.57 -13.90
C GLY A 24 1.92 13.52 -14.94
N LEU A 25 1.26 12.42 -14.54
CA LEU A 25 0.67 11.46 -15.49
C LEU A 25 -0.65 11.95 -16.08
N HIS A 26 -1.30 12.93 -15.44
CA HIS A 26 -2.57 13.52 -15.85
C HIS A 26 -3.72 12.53 -16.06
N VAL A 27 -3.63 11.33 -15.47
CA VAL A 27 -4.65 10.27 -15.59
C VAL A 27 -5.96 10.64 -14.90
N LEU A 28 -5.89 11.46 -13.84
CA LEU A 28 -7.06 11.84 -13.04
C LEU A 28 -7.43 13.32 -13.17
N SER A 29 -6.82 14.07 -14.09
CA SER A 29 -7.00 15.53 -14.19
C SER A 29 -8.47 15.96 -14.30
N ASP A 30 -9.27 15.22 -15.08
CA ASP A 30 -10.69 15.51 -15.31
C ASP A 30 -11.62 14.43 -14.70
N TYR A 31 -11.08 13.56 -13.84
CA TYR A 31 -11.83 12.46 -13.25
C TYR A 31 -12.42 12.83 -11.89
N HIS A 32 -13.75 12.86 -11.83
CA HIS A 32 -14.51 13.20 -10.61
C HIS A 32 -15.31 12.02 -10.03
N GLY A 33 -15.12 10.80 -10.54
CA GLY A 33 -15.85 9.62 -10.10
C GLY A 33 -15.34 9.03 -8.77
N THR A 34 -15.62 7.74 -8.56
CA THR A 34 -15.10 7.00 -7.40
C THR A 34 -13.77 6.34 -7.72
N LEU A 35 -12.72 6.70 -6.96
CA LEU A 35 -11.41 6.07 -7.09
C LEU A 35 -11.29 4.88 -6.13
N VAL A 36 -11.10 3.68 -6.69
CA VAL A 36 -10.71 2.48 -5.93
C VAL A 36 -9.19 2.34 -5.96
N ARG A 37 -8.51 2.44 -4.82
CA ARG A 37 -7.04 2.48 -4.75
C ARG A 37 -6.45 1.48 -3.74
N ASP A 38 -5.15 1.26 -3.84
CA ASP A 38 -4.33 0.47 -2.91
C ASP A 38 -4.01 1.20 -1.58
N ASP A 39 -4.56 2.40 -1.41
CA ASP A 39 -4.32 3.33 -0.32
C ASP A 39 -2.88 3.85 -0.20
N TYR A 40 -2.13 3.81 -1.31
CA TYR A 40 -0.85 4.46 -1.35
C TYR A 40 -0.99 5.99 -1.18
N ALA A 41 -0.18 6.57 -0.28
CA ALA A 41 -0.21 7.98 0.09
C ALA A 41 -0.08 8.94 -1.11
N GLY A 42 0.60 8.51 -2.18
CA GLY A 42 0.76 9.28 -3.42
C GLY A 42 -0.57 9.71 -4.06
N TRP A 43 -1.65 8.97 -3.83
CA TRP A 43 -3.00 9.26 -4.35
C TRP A 43 -3.79 10.27 -3.53
N TYR A 44 -3.32 10.67 -2.34
CA TYR A 44 -4.15 11.42 -1.38
C TYR A 44 -4.44 12.84 -1.88
N GLN A 45 -3.56 13.40 -2.70
CA GLN A 45 -3.72 14.72 -3.33
C GLN A 45 -5.01 14.87 -4.17
N PHE A 46 -5.56 13.78 -4.68
CA PHE A 46 -6.77 13.82 -5.52
C PHE A 46 -8.08 13.78 -4.70
N ALA A 47 -8.01 13.68 -3.37
CA ALA A 47 -9.19 13.41 -2.56
C ALA A 47 -10.30 14.45 -2.70
N ALA A 48 -9.94 15.73 -2.85
CA ALA A 48 -10.90 16.83 -2.90
C ALA A 48 -11.75 16.85 -4.19
N GLN A 49 -11.27 16.31 -5.30
CA GLN A 49 -11.99 16.34 -6.59
C GLN A 49 -12.87 15.12 -6.85
N LEU A 50 -12.73 14.05 -6.06
CA LEU A 50 -13.38 12.77 -6.29
C LEU A 50 -14.75 12.72 -5.60
N ALA A 51 -15.74 12.15 -6.29
CA ALA A 51 -17.04 11.86 -5.68
C ALA A 51 -16.96 10.77 -4.58
N GLY A 52 -15.92 9.95 -4.60
CA GLY A 52 -15.70 8.93 -3.58
C GLY A 52 -14.32 8.29 -3.63
N ILE A 53 -13.86 7.78 -2.48
CA ILE A 53 -12.62 7.02 -2.36
C ILE A 53 -12.95 5.69 -1.71
N GLN A 54 -12.48 4.61 -2.30
CA GLN A 54 -12.61 3.25 -1.77
C GLN A 54 -11.24 2.57 -1.75
N GLN A 55 -11.02 1.71 -0.76
CA GLN A 55 -9.89 0.80 -0.78
C GLN A 55 -10.21 -0.43 -1.62
N CYS A 56 -9.23 -0.88 -2.41
CA CYS A 56 -9.34 -2.12 -3.15
C CYS A 56 -9.39 -3.32 -2.19
N SER A 57 -10.48 -4.10 -2.23
CA SER A 57 -10.67 -5.25 -1.34
C SER A 57 -9.56 -6.29 -1.41
N ALA A 58 -8.86 -6.43 -2.55
CA ALA A 58 -7.70 -7.31 -2.67
C ALA A 58 -6.54 -6.87 -1.75
N HIS A 59 -6.34 -5.57 -1.57
CA HIS A 59 -5.33 -5.02 -0.65
C HIS A 59 -5.77 -5.20 0.80
N VAL A 60 -7.06 -4.98 1.10
CA VAL A 60 -7.63 -5.25 2.43
C VAL A 60 -7.43 -6.72 2.82
N ILE A 61 -7.79 -7.67 1.95
CA ILE A 61 -7.58 -9.11 2.18
C ILE A 61 -6.09 -9.43 2.38
N ARG A 62 -5.18 -8.81 1.60
CA ARG A 62 -3.74 -9.00 1.78
C ARG A 62 -3.26 -8.54 3.16
N HIS A 63 -3.73 -7.39 3.65
CA HIS A 63 -3.42 -6.91 5.00
C HIS A 63 -3.98 -7.84 6.08
N LEU A 64 -5.24 -8.28 5.94
CA LEU A 64 -5.87 -9.22 6.87
C LEU A 64 -5.13 -10.55 6.94
N ARG A 65 -4.62 -11.07 5.81
CA ARG A 65 -3.76 -12.27 5.80
C ARG A 65 -2.48 -12.04 6.59
N GLY A 66 -1.86 -10.87 6.43
CA GLY A 66 -0.70 -10.47 7.23
C GLY A 66 -1.01 -10.49 8.73
N VAL A 67 -2.18 -9.98 9.13
CA VAL A 67 -2.65 -10.00 10.52
C VAL A 67 -2.90 -11.43 11.02
N ALA A 68 -3.63 -12.25 10.27
CA ALA A 68 -3.91 -13.64 10.62
C ALA A 68 -2.63 -14.45 10.84
N ASN A 69 -1.57 -14.17 10.06
CA ASN A 69 -0.27 -14.83 10.17
C ASN A 69 0.52 -14.45 11.43
N LEU A 70 0.18 -13.35 12.12
CA LEU A 70 0.90 -12.95 13.35
C LEU A 70 0.65 -13.93 14.51
N ASP A 71 -0.59 -14.39 14.63
CA ASP A 71 -1.02 -15.43 15.57
C ASP A 71 -2.41 -15.91 15.12
N PRO A 72 -2.51 -17.06 14.43
CA PRO A 72 -3.78 -17.51 13.86
C PRO A 72 -4.88 -17.75 14.89
N LYS A 73 -4.54 -18.02 16.16
CA LYS A 73 -5.54 -18.24 17.21
C LYS A 73 -6.06 -16.92 17.75
N VAL A 74 -5.16 -15.98 18.07
CA VAL A 74 -5.54 -14.67 18.60
C VAL A 74 -6.18 -13.80 17.50
N GLN A 75 -5.69 -13.91 16.26
CA GLN A 75 -6.12 -13.09 15.12
C GLN A 75 -7.16 -13.78 14.24
N ALA A 76 -7.90 -14.75 14.78
CA ALA A 76 -8.94 -15.49 14.04
C ALA A 76 -10.02 -14.57 13.42
N TRP A 77 -10.27 -13.40 14.01
CA TRP A 77 -11.15 -12.37 13.46
C TRP A 77 -10.76 -11.93 12.04
N ALA A 78 -9.46 -11.87 11.74
CA ALA A 78 -8.99 -11.46 10.42
C ALA A 78 -9.29 -12.52 9.36
N GLY A 79 -9.22 -13.81 9.74
CA GLY A 79 -9.64 -14.93 8.90
C GLY A 79 -11.12 -14.88 8.57
N ARG A 80 -11.98 -14.67 9.57
CA ARG A 80 -13.43 -14.50 9.35
C ARG A 80 -13.75 -13.32 8.45
N LEU A 81 -13.09 -12.18 8.67
CA LEU A 81 -13.31 -10.99 7.85
C LEU A 81 -12.87 -11.19 6.39
N ILE A 82 -11.82 -11.98 6.13
CA ILE A 82 -11.44 -12.38 4.76
C ILE A 82 -12.57 -13.17 4.10
N GLU A 83 -13.10 -14.19 4.77
CA GLU A 83 -14.17 -15.02 4.21
C GLU A 83 -15.44 -14.21 3.98
N LEU A 84 -15.81 -13.32 4.90
CA LEU A 84 -16.95 -12.40 4.73
C LEU A 84 -16.77 -11.47 3.51
N LEU A 85 -15.58 -10.93 3.27
CA LEU A 85 -15.32 -10.09 2.10
C LEU A 85 -15.41 -10.88 0.78
N ARG A 86 -15.06 -12.18 0.80
CA ARG A 86 -15.22 -13.07 -0.36
C ARG A 86 -16.67 -13.42 -0.59
N GLU A 87 -17.42 -13.69 0.48
CA GLU A 87 -18.86 -13.90 0.43
C GLU A 87 -19.57 -12.67 -0.17
N ALA A 88 -19.26 -11.47 0.31
CA ALA A 88 -19.80 -10.22 -0.24
C ALA A 88 -19.49 -10.07 -1.75
N HIS A 89 -18.27 -10.39 -2.17
CA HIS A 89 -17.90 -10.37 -3.58
C HIS A 89 -18.73 -11.38 -4.40
N HIS A 90 -18.90 -12.60 -3.92
CA HIS A 90 -19.73 -13.61 -4.59
C HIS A 90 -21.18 -13.18 -4.68
N ALA A 91 -21.74 -12.56 -3.64
CA ALA A 91 -23.09 -12.01 -3.66
C ALA A 91 -23.23 -10.92 -4.74
N VAL A 92 -22.27 -10.01 -4.85
CA VAL A 92 -22.27 -8.96 -5.89
C VAL A 92 -22.17 -9.55 -7.28
N VAL A 93 -21.31 -10.55 -7.48
CA VAL A 93 -21.18 -11.25 -8.78
C VAL A 93 -22.50 -11.90 -9.16
N ALA A 94 -23.16 -12.59 -8.22
CA ALA A 94 -24.44 -13.24 -8.45
C ALA A 94 -25.56 -12.22 -8.77
N ALA A 95 -25.64 -11.12 -8.02
CA ALA A 95 -26.60 -10.05 -8.28
C ALA A 95 -26.38 -9.40 -9.65
N THR A 96 -25.12 -9.16 -10.02
CA THR A 96 -24.76 -8.62 -11.34
C THR A 96 -25.15 -9.57 -12.46
N ALA A 97 -24.87 -10.87 -12.31
CA ALA A 97 -25.27 -11.89 -13.29
C ALA A 97 -26.80 -11.98 -13.43
N ALA A 98 -27.55 -11.65 -12.37
CA ALA A 98 -29.00 -11.53 -12.38
C ALA A 98 -29.52 -10.16 -12.90
N GLY A 99 -28.65 -9.30 -13.42
CA GLY A 99 -29.02 -7.99 -13.97
C GLY A 99 -29.35 -6.91 -12.93
N LYS A 100 -29.01 -7.15 -11.66
CA LYS A 100 -29.22 -6.17 -10.58
C LYS A 100 -28.06 -5.17 -10.53
N ASP A 101 -28.37 -3.92 -10.23
CA ASP A 101 -27.38 -2.84 -10.02
C ASP A 101 -26.88 -2.77 -8.57
N ARG A 102 -27.54 -3.50 -7.66
CA ARG A 102 -27.28 -3.50 -6.21
C ARG A 102 -27.64 -4.83 -5.57
N LEU A 103 -27.05 -5.10 -4.41
CA LEU A 103 -27.53 -6.14 -3.50
C LEU A 103 -28.89 -5.76 -2.92
N ASP A 104 -29.69 -6.76 -2.55
CA ASP A 104 -30.89 -6.52 -1.75
C ASP A 104 -30.50 -5.91 -0.39
N ALA A 105 -31.40 -5.08 0.13
CA ALA A 105 -31.11 -4.26 1.31
C ALA A 105 -30.85 -5.11 2.55
N GLU A 106 -31.54 -6.25 2.68
CA GLU A 106 -31.41 -7.17 3.82
C GLU A 106 -30.04 -7.86 3.81
N SER A 107 -29.64 -8.46 2.69
CA SER A 107 -28.32 -9.10 2.55
C SER A 107 -27.19 -8.10 2.74
N LEU A 108 -27.35 -6.87 2.22
CA LEU A 108 -26.35 -5.81 2.44
C LEU A 108 -26.26 -5.42 3.93
N ALA A 109 -27.39 -5.33 4.63
CA ALA A 109 -27.43 -5.00 6.06
C ALA A 109 -26.81 -6.12 6.91
N ASP A 110 -27.07 -7.38 6.57
CA ASP A 110 -26.47 -8.54 7.23
C ASP A 110 -24.95 -8.58 7.03
N LEU A 111 -24.47 -8.45 5.80
CA LEU A 111 -23.04 -8.39 5.49
C LEU A 111 -22.33 -7.26 6.26
N ARG A 112 -22.97 -6.09 6.38
CA ARG A 112 -22.44 -4.95 7.15
C ARG A 112 -22.38 -5.25 8.65
N THR A 113 -23.43 -5.85 9.20
CA THR A 113 -23.50 -6.21 10.62
C THR A 113 -22.39 -7.20 10.99
N ARG A 114 -22.17 -8.22 10.15
CA ARG A 114 -21.09 -9.19 10.33
C ARG A 114 -19.71 -8.55 10.19
N TYR A 115 -19.56 -7.63 9.24
CA TYR A 115 -18.32 -6.87 9.03
C TYR A 115 -17.96 -6.06 10.27
N ASP A 116 -18.90 -5.26 10.78
CA ASP A 116 -18.69 -4.41 11.96
C ASP A 116 -18.38 -5.25 13.21
N THR A 117 -19.03 -6.41 13.35
CA THR A 117 -18.77 -7.37 14.44
C THR A 117 -17.33 -7.87 14.39
N ASP A 118 -16.85 -8.33 13.23
CA ASP A 118 -15.49 -8.86 13.10
C ASP A 118 -14.42 -7.77 13.24
N VAL A 119 -14.69 -6.55 12.75
CA VAL A 119 -13.82 -5.38 12.96
C VAL A 119 -13.77 -5.00 14.44
N GLN A 120 -14.90 -5.00 15.14
CA GLN A 120 -14.94 -4.71 16.56
C GLN A 120 -14.16 -5.77 17.36
N TRP A 121 -14.31 -7.05 17.02
CA TRP A 121 -13.49 -8.10 17.61
C TRP A 121 -11.99 -7.83 17.38
N GLY A 122 -11.59 -7.51 16.15
CA GLY A 122 -10.20 -7.16 15.85
C GLY A 122 -9.68 -5.97 16.64
N ARG A 123 -10.49 -4.92 16.81
CA ARG A 123 -10.15 -3.74 17.64
C ARG A 123 -9.96 -4.12 19.10
N LEU A 124 -10.84 -4.93 19.68
CA LEU A 124 -10.76 -5.37 21.07
C LEU A 124 -9.54 -6.26 21.32
N THR A 125 -9.31 -7.24 20.44
CA THR A 125 -8.16 -8.15 20.49
C THR A 125 -6.82 -7.39 20.49
N ASN A 126 -6.75 -6.29 19.74
CA ASN A 126 -5.52 -5.50 19.60
C ASN A 126 -5.46 -4.26 20.52
N ARG A 127 -6.46 -4.03 21.39
CA ARG A 127 -6.59 -2.82 22.20
C ARG A 127 -5.50 -2.66 23.26
N CYS A 128 -4.92 -3.76 23.72
CA CYS A 128 -3.91 -3.79 24.78
C CYS A 128 -2.60 -4.46 24.35
N ARG A 129 -2.30 -4.53 23.05
CA ARG A 129 -0.99 -5.01 22.62
C ARG A 129 0.02 -3.95 23.08
N PRO A 130 0.98 -4.27 23.99
CA PRO A 130 2.03 -3.32 24.30
C PRO A 130 2.67 -2.94 22.97
N GLY A 131 2.61 -1.64 22.65
CA GLY A 131 3.30 -1.10 21.50
C GLY A 131 4.73 -1.60 21.57
N ARG A 132 5.33 -1.91 20.43
CA ARG A 132 6.78 -2.08 20.37
C ARG A 132 7.34 -0.74 20.87
N THR A 133 7.66 -0.65 22.16
CA THR A 133 8.45 0.43 22.73
C THR A 133 9.62 0.62 21.79
N THR A 134 9.86 1.86 21.40
CA THR A 134 10.98 2.30 20.56
C THR A 134 12.08 1.26 20.52
N ARG A 135 12.38 0.76 19.32
CA ARG A 135 13.57 -0.03 19.03
C ARG A 135 14.75 0.55 19.81
N THR A 136 15.06 -0.01 20.98
CA THR A 136 16.44 -0.03 21.46
C THR A 136 17.11 -0.84 20.39
N THR A 137 17.77 -0.13 19.48
CA THR A 137 18.68 -0.76 18.55
C THR A 137 19.86 -1.08 19.46
N PRO A 138 20.10 -2.33 19.91
CA PRO A 138 21.49 -2.67 20.22
C PRO A 138 22.27 -2.34 18.94
N PRO A 139 23.44 -1.67 19.00
CA PRO A 139 24.15 -1.26 17.81
C PRO A 139 24.24 -2.47 16.89
N MET A 140 23.56 -2.38 15.75
CA MET A 140 23.54 -3.41 14.75
C MET A 140 24.94 -3.34 14.12
N SER A 141 25.89 -4.06 14.72
CA SER A 141 27.20 -4.27 14.13
C SER A 141 26.97 -5.13 12.89
N TRP A 142 26.75 -4.45 11.76
CA TRP A 142 26.92 -5.06 10.46
C TRP A 142 28.36 -5.56 10.42
N ARG A 143 28.52 -6.89 10.50
CA ARG A 143 29.80 -7.55 10.26
C ARG A 143 30.07 -7.40 8.77
N SER A 144 30.62 -6.24 8.39
CA SER A 144 31.11 -5.96 7.05
C SER A 144 32.28 -6.92 6.79
N GLY A 145 32.04 -7.87 5.89
CA GLY A 145 33.11 -8.62 5.25
C GLY A 145 34.09 -7.65 4.60
N SER A 146 35.33 -7.70 5.07
CA SER A 146 36.45 -6.93 4.57
C SER A 146 36.82 -7.38 3.15
N PRO A 147 36.94 -6.48 2.16
CA PRO A 147 37.74 -6.75 0.98
C PRO A 147 39.20 -6.45 1.29
N ARG A 148 40.07 -7.44 1.09
CA ARG A 148 41.53 -7.31 1.22
C ARG A 148 42.03 -6.21 0.29
N ARG A 149 42.83 -5.30 0.86
CA ARG A 149 43.63 -4.28 0.16
C ARG A 149 44.82 -4.96 -0.54
N PRO A 150 45.11 -4.68 -1.82
CA PRO A 150 46.44 -4.97 -2.36
C PRO A 150 47.41 -3.87 -1.88
N THR A 151 48.53 -4.32 -1.33
CA THR A 151 49.69 -3.50 -1.00
C THR A 151 50.36 -3.01 -2.29
N ARG A 152 50.68 -1.71 -2.35
CA ARG A 152 51.80 -1.25 -3.17
C ARG A 152 52.53 -0.14 -2.42
N SER A 153 53.81 -0.42 -2.18
CA SER A 153 54.80 0.45 -1.57
C SER A 153 55.29 1.50 -2.56
N GLY A 154 55.73 2.63 -2.02
CA GLY A 154 56.89 3.36 -2.55
C GLY A 154 56.64 4.71 -3.19
N SER A 155 56.94 5.75 -2.40
CA SER A 155 57.74 6.94 -2.77
C SER A 155 57.02 8.25 -3.17
N SER A 156 56.88 9.11 -2.15
CA SER A 156 57.29 10.53 -2.03
C SER A 156 57.43 11.41 -3.29
N ALA A 157 56.73 12.56 -3.31
CA ALA A 157 57.34 13.90 -3.25
C ALA A 157 56.30 15.06 -3.29
N ARG A 158 56.47 16.01 -2.34
CA ARG A 158 56.32 17.50 -2.39
C ARG A 158 54.99 18.11 -2.89
N ILE A 159 54.20 18.79 -2.04
CA ILE A 159 54.25 20.21 -1.58
C ILE A 159 54.02 21.26 -2.70
N SER A 160 52.94 22.04 -2.52
CA SER A 160 52.72 23.50 -2.78
C SER A 160 51.68 23.95 -3.82
N GLY A 161 50.90 24.98 -3.43
CA GLY A 161 50.21 25.99 -4.27
C GLY A 161 48.73 25.68 -4.57
N PHE A 162 47.68 26.35 -4.04
CA PHE A 162 47.29 27.78 -4.00
C PHE A 162 46.49 28.25 -5.24
N LEU A 163 45.29 28.79 -4.94
CA LEU A 163 44.35 29.63 -5.72
C LEU A 163 43.44 29.05 -6.82
N ASP A 164 42.13 29.12 -6.51
CA ASP A 164 41.05 29.89 -7.14
C ASP A 164 40.65 29.77 -8.64
N GLU A 165 39.36 30.07 -8.81
CA GLU A 165 38.58 30.43 -10.01
C GLU A 165 37.91 29.32 -10.86
N GLN A 166 36.59 29.26 -10.70
CA GLN A 166 35.58 29.11 -11.77
C GLN A 166 35.35 30.48 -12.45
N PRO A 167 34.59 30.62 -13.55
CA PRO A 167 34.38 29.73 -14.70
C PRO A 167 34.54 30.48 -16.05
N GLY A 168 34.42 29.75 -17.16
CA GLY A 168 34.12 30.24 -18.50
C GLY A 168 33.22 29.25 -19.23
#